data_AF-A0A535RVS5-F1
#
_entry.id   AF-A0A535RVS5-F1
#
_cell.length_a   1.000
_cell.length_b   1.000
_cell.length_c   1.000
_cell.angle_alpha   90.00
_cell.angle_beta   90.00
_cell.angle_gamma   90.00
#
_symmetry.space_group_name_H-M   'P 1'
#
loop_
_entity.id
_entity.type
_entity.pdbx_description
1 polymer ?
#
loop_
_entity_poly.entity_id
_entity_poly.type
_entity_poly.pdbx_seq_one_letter_code
_entity_poly.pdbx_strand_id
1 'polypeptide(L)'
;MQILTSIGQALFTSLSMFWEILWPLILGFTLSGIVQAVVSHQAMAKALGGDRPANLTLATLFGIASSSCSYAAVALARSIFLKGASFTSAMVFELASTNLVIELGIILVVLMGWPFMAAEFVGGILMVIFIAVIFRLTLTPKLVQMARAHAEKGLMGRMEGHAAMDMSVSGGSFFSRLLSPRGFTAVSNFFVMDWASVWVDIALGLLIAGALAAWVPNSFWNAFFFSNNPTIAKIEGPLVGPLVAVFSFVCSVGNVPLAAVLWRGGISFGGVVSFIFADLIIL
;
A
#
# COMPACT_ATOMS: atom_id res chain seq x y z
N MET A 1 3.89 38.47 -10.44
CA MET A 1 4.92 37.53 -10.96
C MET A 1 5.33 36.47 -9.93
N GLN A 2 5.63 36.82 -8.68
CA GLN A 2 6.02 35.85 -7.62
C GLN A 2 5.02 34.72 -7.36
N ILE A 3 3.70 34.98 -7.40
CA ILE A 3 2.68 33.94 -7.20
C ILE A 3 2.68 32.95 -8.38
N LEU A 4 2.82 33.45 -9.61
CA LEU A 4 2.89 32.61 -10.81
C LEU A 4 4.12 31.71 -10.80
N THR A 5 5.28 32.23 -10.39
CA THR A 5 6.50 31.43 -10.22
C THR A 5 6.37 30.41 -9.09
N SER A 6 5.74 30.77 -7.97
CA SER A 6 5.56 29.85 -6.83
C SER A 6 4.60 28.70 -7.15
N ILE A 7 3.53 28.97 -7.90
CA ILE A 7 2.61 27.92 -8.41
C ILE A 7 3.34 27.07 -9.46
N GLY A 8 4.07 27.70 -10.38
CA GLY A 8 4.86 27.00 -11.39
C GLY A 8 5.89 26.05 -10.77
N GLN A 9 6.55 26.46 -9.69
CA GLN A 9 7.53 25.65 -8.98
C GLN A 9 6.89 24.47 -8.22
N ALA A 10 5.73 24.68 -7.59
CA ALA A 10 4.97 23.60 -6.96
C ALA A 10 4.54 22.55 -8.00
N LEU A 11 3.96 22.99 -9.13
CA LEU A 11 3.55 22.09 -10.21
C LEU A 11 4.72 21.35 -10.86
N PHE A 12 5.84 22.04 -11.09
CA PHE A 12 7.04 21.41 -11.62
C PHE A 12 7.58 20.34 -10.67
N THR A 13 7.56 20.61 -9.36
CA THR A 13 7.98 19.64 -8.34
C THR A 13 7.04 18.44 -8.32
N SER A 14 5.72 18.66 -8.31
CA SER A 14 4.73 17.58 -8.41
C SER A 14 4.92 16.72 -9.67
N LEU A 15 5.21 17.35 -10.81
CA LEU A 15 5.42 16.65 -12.08
C LEU A 15 6.74 15.86 -12.09
N SER A 16 7.80 16.38 -11.48
CA SER A 16 9.07 15.64 -11.31
C SER A 16 8.85 14.38 -10.49
N MET A 17 8.16 14.50 -9.35
CA MET A 17 7.84 13.36 -8.49
C MET A 17 6.92 12.35 -9.19
N PHE A 18 5.93 12.84 -9.95
CA PHE A 18 5.09 11.99 -10.79
C PHE A 18 5.93 11.20 -11.79
N TRP A 19 6.85 11.87 -12.49
CA TRP A 19 7.71 11.23 -13.49
C TRP A 19 8.61 10.15 -12.89
N GLU A 20 9.13 10.39 -11.68
CA GLU A 20 9.95 9.42 -10.94
C GLU A 20 9.16 8.17 -10.51
N ILE A 21 7.86 8.32 -10.22
CA ILE A 21 7.00 7.25 -9.69
C ILE A 21 6.10 6.62 -10.76
N LEU A 22 6.01 7.21 -11.96
CA LEU A 22 5.18 6.66 -13.02
C LEU A 22 5.65 5.27 -13.47
N TRP A 23 6.96 5.06 -13.61
CA TRP A 23 7.48 3.79 -14.10
C TRP A 23 7.34 2.64 -13.09
N PRO A 24 7.58 2.80 -11.77
CA PRO A 24 7.29 1.76 -10.80
C PRO A 24 5.80 1.46 -10.75
N LEU A 25 4.93 2.48 -10.78
CA LEU A 25 3.47 2.28 -10.80
C LEU A 25 3.01 1.42 -11.98
N ILE A 26 3.51 1.72 -13.19
CA ILE A 26 3.19 0.92 -14.37
C ILE A 26 3.65 -0.52 -14.17
N LEU A 27 4.86 -0.73 -13.64
CA LEU A 27 5.40 -2.06 -13.37
C LEU A 27 4.56 -2.80 -12.34
N GLY A 28 4.21 -2.17 -11.22
CA GLY A 28 3.43 -2.74 -10.14
C GLY A 28 2.03 -3.13 -10.55
N PHE A 29 1.29 -2.23 -11.21
CA PHE A 29 -0.05 -2.55 -11.73
C PHE A 29 -0.02 -3.61 -12.83
N THR A 30 1.06 -3.68 -13.61
CA THR A 30 1.24 -4.76 -14.59
C THR A 30 1.43 -6.10 -13.87
N LEU A 31 2.31 -6.17 -12.87
CA LEU A 31 2.53 -7.38 -12.08
C LEU A 31 1.25 -7.80 -11.32
N SER A 32 0.57 -6.83 -10.70
CA SER A 32 -0.73 -7.01 -10.04
C SER A 32 -1.76 -7.61 -11.01
N GLY A 33 -1.93 -7.01 -12.18
CA GLY A 33 -2.84 -7.51 -13.20
C GLY A 33 -2.50 -8.93 -13.68
N ILE A 34 -1.21 -9.27 -13.81
CA ILE A 34 -0.75 -10.63 -14.15
C ILE A 34 -1.15 -11.62 -13.06
N VAL A 35 -0.89 -11.30 -11.79
CA VAL A 35 -1.21 -12.20 -10.68
C VAL A 35 -2.72 -12.38 -10.54
N GLN A 36 -3.49 -11.29 -10.57
CA GLN A 36 -4.95 -11.33 -10.50
C GLN A 36 -5.60 -12.07 -11.70
N ALA A 37 -5.02 -11.96 -12.90
CA ALA A 37 -5.52 -12.68 -14.08
C ALA A 37 -5.25 -14.19 -14.04
N VAL A 38 -4.16 -14.63 -13.39
CA VAL A 38 -3.71 -16.03 -13.41
C VAL A 38 -4.11 -16.80 -12.15
N VAL A 39 -4.22 -16.12 -11.00
CA VAL A 39 -4.55 -16.71 -9.70
C VAL A 39 -5.98 -16.33 -9.33
N SER A 40 -6.89 -17.31 -9.33
CA SER A 40 -8.27 -17.07 -8.93
C SER A 40 -8.39 -16.79 -7.43
N HIS A 41 -9.32 -15.92 -7.06
CA HIS A 41 -9.57 -15.63 -5.63
C HIS A 41 -10.00 -16.89 -4.88
N GLN A 42 -10.65 -17.85 -5.56
CA GLN A 42 -11.04 -19.14 -4.97
C GLN A 42 -9.83 -20.02 -4.66
N ALA A 43 -8.84 -20.06 -5.56
CA ALA A 43 -7.60 -20.80 -5.34
C ALA A 43 -6.80 -20.20 -4.19
N MET A 44 -6.73 -18.86 -4.14
CA MET A 44 -6.09 -18.12 -3.06
C MET A 44 -6.81 -18.36 -1.72
N ALA A 45 -8.15 -18.24 -1.68
CA ALA A 45 -8.94 -18.48 -0.47
C ALA A 45 -8.76 -19.90 0.07
N LYS A 46 -8.72 -20.91 -0.81
CA LYS A 46 -8.46 -22.30 -0.43
C LYS A 46 -7.07 -22.48 0.18
N ALA A 47 -6.07 -21.81 -0.37
CA ALA A 47 -4.69 -21.88 0.12
C ALA A 47 -4.50 -21.14 1.46
N LEU A 48 -5.33 -20.12 1.71
CA LEU A 48 -5.28 -19.25 2.90
C LEU A 48 -6.32 -19.61 3.98
N GLY A 49 -6.92 -20.80 3.89
CA GLY A 49 -8.04 -21.25 4.74
C GLY A 49 -7.73 -21.54 6.22
N GLY A 50 -6.56 -21.19 6.74
CA GLY A 50 -6.22 -21.45 8.14
C GLY A 50 -5.10 -20.57 8.67
N ASP A 51 -4.89 -20.58 9.99
CA ASP A 51 -3.98 -19.65 10.69
C ASP A 51 -2.61 -20.25 11.04
N ARG A 52 -2.22 -21.36 10.38
CA ARG A 52 -0.91 -21.98 10.63
C ARG A 52 0.22 -21.11 10.05
N PRO A 53 1.44 -21.17 10.60
CA PRO A 53 2.58 -20.41 10.07
C PRO A 53 2.78 -20.58 8.56
N ALA A 54 2.63 -21.80 8.04
CA ALA A 54 2.72 -22.08 6.60
C ALA A 54 1.70 -21.27 5.76
N ASN A 55 0.48 -21.11 6.27
CA ASN A 55 -0.58 -20.35 5.59
C ASN A 55 -0.30 -18.86 5.65
N LEU A 56 0.23 -18.36 6.77
CA LEU A 56 0.63 -16.96 6.92
C LEU A 56 1.83 -16.62 6.02
N THR A 57 2.80 -17.53 5.89
CA THR A 57 3.88 -17.39 4.91
C THR A 57 3.33 -17.33 3.49
N LEU A 58 2.37 -18.19 3.17
CA LEU A 58 1.73 -18.18 1.85
C LEU A 58 0.91 -16.91 1.61
N ALA A 59 0.19 -16.41 2.61
CA ALA A 59 -0.50 -15.12 2.56
C ALA A 59 0.48 -13.98 2.28
N THR A 60 1.61 -13.98 2.96
CA THR A 60 2.67 -12.99 2.77
C THR A 60 3.23 -13.03 1.35
N LEU A 61 3.55 -14.23 0.84
CA LEU A 61 4.07 -14.41 -0.52
C LEU A 61 3.06 -14.00 -1.59
N PHE A 62 1.78 -14.36 -1.42
CA PHE A 62 0.74 -13.91 -2.34
C PHE A 62 0.54 -12.40 -2.27
N GLY A 63 0.63 -11.78 -1.09
CA GLY A 63 0.57 -10.33 -0.95
C GLY A 63 1.72 -9.65 -1.70
N ILE A 64 2.96 -10.06 -1.44
CA ILE A 64 4.17 -9.57 -2.14
C ILE A 64 4.01 -9.66 -3.66
N ALA A 65 3.48 -10.79 -4.15
CA ALA A 65 3.27 -11.01 -5.57
C ALA A 65 2.12 -10.16 -6.14
N SER A 66 1.04 -9.96 -5.37
CA SER A 66 -0.15 -9.23 -5.80
C SER A 66 0.14 -7.75 -6.05
N SER A 67 1.15 -7.16 -5.38
CA SER A 67 1.61 -5.78 -5.64
C SER A 67 0.46 -4.77 -5.71
N SER A 68 -0.58 -4.97 -4.90
CA SER A 68 -1.84 -4.22 -5.02
C SER A 68 -1.82 -3.00 -4.10
N CYS A 69 -2.39 -1.90 -4.56
CA CYS A 69 -2.56 -0.70 -3.71
C CYS A 69 -3.44 -0.98 -2.48
N SER A 70 -3.40 -0.13 -1.46
CA SER A 70 -4.15 -0.32 -0.20
C SER A 70 -5.64 -0.61 -0.44
N TYR A 71 -6.29 0.08 -1.38
CA TYR A 71 -7.71 -0.15 -1.69
C TYR A 71 -7.98 -1.49 -2.39
N ALA A 72 -7.16 -1.86 -3.38
CA ALA A 72 -7.29 -3.13 -4.07
C ALA A 72 -6.95 -4.30 -3.12
N ALA A 73 -5.94 -4.14 -2.26
CA ALA A 73 -5.55 -5.11 -1.25
C ALA A 73 -6.71 -5.39 -0.26
N VAL A 74 -7.37 -4.35 0.26
CA VAL A 74 -8.55 -4.50 1.16
C VAL A 74 -9.70 -5.20 0.44
N ALA A 75 -10.01 -4.79 -0.80
CA ALA A 75 -11.08 -5.39 -1.59
C ALA A 75 -10.82 -6.90 -1.85
N LEU A 76 -9.58 -7.24 -2.22
CA LEU A 76 -9.14 -8.63 -2.41
C LEU A 76 -9.16 -9.42 -1.10
N ALA A 77 -8.64 -8.85 0.00
CA ALA A 77 -8.63 -9.47 1.32
C ALA A 77 -10.05 -9.81 1.80
N ARG A 78 -11.01 -8.89 1.60
CA ARG A 78 -12.43 -9.16 1.86
C ARG A 78 -12.98 -10.27 0.96
N SER A 79 -12.68 -10.26 -0.34
CA SER A 79 -13.12 -11.28 -1.30
C SER A 79 -12.63 -12.68 -0.92
N ILE A 80 -11.34 -12.83 -0.60
CA ILE A 80 -10.77 -14.13 -0.19
C ILE A 80 -11.31 -14.58 1.18
N PHE A 81 -11.56 -13.65 2.12
CA PHE A 81 -12.16 -13.96 3.42
C PHE A 81 -13.59 -14.49 3.26
N LEU A 82 -14.41 -13.84 2.43
CA LEU A 82 -15.76 -14.31 2.09
C LEU A 82 -15.72 -15.69 1.41
N LYS A 83 -14.74 -15.91 0.51
CA LYS A 83 -14.51 -17.20 -0.18
C LYS A 83 -13.89 -18.30 0.69
N GLY A 84 -13.63 -18.05 1.97
CA GLY A 84 -13.25 -19.08 2.95
C GLY A 84 -11.80 -19.02 3.48
N ALA A 85 -11.04 -17.96 3.17
CA ALA A 85 -9.78 -17.72 3.85
C ALA A 85 -10.00 -17.46 5.35
N SER A 86 -9.00 -17.79 6.16
CA SER A 86 -8.98 -17.37 7.57
C SER A 86 -8.85 -15.85 7.66
N PHE A 87 -9.44 -15.25 8.70
CA PHE A 87 -9.36 -13.80 8.90
C PHE A 87 -7.91 -13.34 9.03
N THR A 88 -7.09 -14.06 9.81
CA THR A 88 -5.67 -13.75 10.00
C THR A 88 -4.90 -13.80 8.68
N SER A 89 -5.09 -14.84 7.85
CA SER A 89 -4.40 -14.92 6.57
C SER A 89 -4.85 -13.84 5.58
N ALA A 90 -6.12 -13.45 5.60
CA ALA A 90 -6.61 -12.35 4.77
C ALA A 90 -5.97 -11.01 5.16
N MET A 91 -5.86 -10.72 6.46
CA MET A 91 -5.20 -9.51 6.96
C MET A 91 -3.69 -9.53 6.72
N VAL A 92 -3.03 -10.69 6.87
CA VAL A 92 -1.61 -10.82 6.53
C VAL A 92 -1.37 -10.62 5.04
N PHE A 93 -2.24 -11.14 4.18
CA PHE A 93 -2.18 -10.89 2.74
C PHE A 93 -2.32 -9.40 2.42
N GLU A 94 -3.28 -8.72 3.03
CA GLU A 94 -3.51 -7.28 2.87
C GLU A 94 -2.28 -6.43 3.23
N LEU A 95 -1.70 -6.69 4.41
CA LEU A 95 -0.50 -5.99 4.87
C LEU A 95 0.72 -6.27 3.98
N ALA A 96 0.92 -7.53 3.59
CA ALA A 96 2.04 -7.89 2.73
C ALA A 96 1.88 -7.31 1.32
N SER A 97 0.65 -7.21 0.82
CA SER A 97 0.34 -6.62 -0.48
C SER A 97 0.58 -5.13 -0.55
N THR A 98 0.75 -4.44 0.57
CA THR A 98 0.95 -2.99 0.63
C THR A 98 2.38 -2.63 1.02
N ASN A 99 2.97 -3.34 1.98
CA ASN A 99 4.24 -2.97 2.62
C ASN A 99 5.46 -3.83 2.21
N LEU A 100 5.25 -5.00 1.58
CA LEU A 100 6.34 -5.89 1.19
C LEU A 100 6.54 -5.98 -0.33
N VAL A 101 5.95 -5.04 -1.05
CA VAL A 101 5.95 -5.01 -2.51
C VAL A 101 7.30 -4.54 -3.05
N ILE A 102 7.78 -5.21 -4.09
CA ILE A 102 9.05 -4.89 -4.74
C ILE A 102 9.03 -3.48 -5.33
N GLU A 103 7.91 -3.07 -5.92
CA GLU A 103 7.70 -1.72 -6.46
C GLU A 103 7.99 -0.63 -5.42
N LEU A 104 7.35 -0.71 -4.25
CA LEU A 104 7.56 0.23 -3.15
C LEU A 104 9.03 0.27 -2.74
N GLY A 105 9.67 -0.91 -2.63
CA GLY A 105 11.09 -1.01 -2.34
C GLY A 105 11.95 -0.26 -3.35
N ILE A 106 11.65 -0.35 -4.65
CA ILE A 106 12.38 0.38 -5.68
C ILE A 106 12.15 1.90 -5.56
N ILE A 107 10.91 2.34 -5.34
CA ILE A 107 10.60 3.76 -5.13
C ILE A 107 11.40 4.31 -3.93
N LEU A 108 11.42 3.58 -2.82
CA LEU A 108 12.18 3.96 -1.62
C LEU A 108 13.69 4.06 -1.90
N VAL A 109 14.27 3.10 -2.64
CA VAL A 109 15.68 3.14 -3.03
C VAL A 109 15.99 4.37 -3.87
N VAL A 110 15.14 4.68 -4.85
CA VAL A 110 15.35 5.80 -5.78
C VAL A 110 15.23 7.15 -5.06
N LEU A 111 14.22 7.31 -4.19
CA LEU A 111 13.92 8.61 -3.57
C LEU A 111 14.69 8.90 -2.29
N MET A 112 14.96 7.87 -1.47
CA MET A 112 15.50 8.04 -0.12
C MET A 112 16.70 7.13 0.19
N GLY A 113 16.94 6.11 -0.64
CA GLY A 113 18.07 5.20 -0.54
C GLY A 113 17.73 3.84 0.08
N TRP A 114 18.67 2.90 -0.04
CA TRP A 114 18.50 1.52 0.41
C TRP A 114 18.15 1.33 1.90
N PRO A 115 18.57 2.20 2.86
CA PRO A 115 18.21 2.00 4.27
C PRO A 115 16.70 2.05 4.51
N PHE A 116 15.97 2.90 3.76
CA PHE A 116 14.52 2.99 3.86
C PHE A 116 13.82 1.75 3.30
N MET A 117 14.29 1.22 2.16
CA MET A 117 13.80 -0.06 1.63
C MET A 117 14.04 -1.20 2.64
N ALA A 118 15.22 -1.26 3.25
CA ALA A 118 15.53 -2.28 4.24
C ALA A 118 14.64 -2.15 5.49
N ALA A 119 14.41 -0.92 5.98
CA ALA A 119 13.52 -0.68 7.10
C ALA A 119 12.06 -1.02 6.77
N GLU A 120 11.61 -0.73 5.55
CA GLU A 120 10.27 -1.08 5.08
C GLU A 120 10.08 -2.59 5.07
N PHE A 121 10.99 -3.36 4.46
CA PHE A 121 10.83 -4.81 4.38
C PHE A 121 10.97 -5.50 5.75
N VAL A 122 11.92 -5.05 6.57
CA VAL A 122 12.06 -5.59 7.93
C VAL A 122 10.85 -5.21 8.78
N GLY A 123 10.40 -3.96 8.71
CA GLY A 123 9.24 -3.47 9.44
C GLY A 123 7.94 -4.16 9.01
N GLY A 124 7.74 -4.38 7.71
CA GLY A 124 6.59 -5.09 7.17
C GLY A 124 6.55 -6.56 7.62
N ILE A 125 7.70 -7.25 7.62
CA ILE A 125 7.80 -8.61 8.17
C ILE A 125 7.49 -8.62 9.66
N LEU A 126 8.04 -7.67 10.42
CA LEU A 126 7.75 -7.54 11.85
C LEU A 126 6.27 -7.26 12.10
N MET A 127 5.64 -6.40 11.30
CA MET A 127 4.23 -6.07 11.39
C MET A 127 3.34 -7.30 11.12
N VAL A 128 3.66 -8.10 10.10
CA VAL A 128 2.98 -9.38 9.83
C VAL A 128 3.11 -10.33 11.02
N ILE A 129 4.29 -10.43 11.63
CA ILE A 129 4.50 -11.27 12.81
C ILE A 129 3.69 -10.75 14.00
N PHE A 130 3.75 -9.45 14.28
CA PHE A 130 3.04 -8.84 15.41
C PHE A 130 1.53 -8.98 15.25
N ILE A 131 0.97 -8.68 14.08
CA ILE A 131 -0.48 -8.80 13.88
C ILE A 131 -0.92 -10.25 14.01
N ALA A 132 -0.15 -11.21 13.48
CA ALA A 132 -0.46 -12.63 13.59
C ALA A 132 -0.46 -13.08 15.06
N VAL A 133 0.51 -12.62 15.86
CA VAL A 133 0.57 -12.90 17.31
C VAL A 133 -0.60 -12.23 18.04
N ILE A 134 -0.85 -10.95 17.80
CA ILE A 134 -1.95 -10.20 18.42
C ILE A 134 -3.29 -10.87 18.13
N PHE A 135 -3.55 -11.21 16.87
CA PHE A 135 -4.76 -11.90 16.45
C PHE A 135 -4.87 -13.29 17.03
N ARG A 136 -3.77 -14.05 17.12
CA ARG A 136 -3.77 -15.34 17.78
C ARG A 136 -4.14 -15.25 19.27
N LEU A 137 -3.83 -14.13 19.93
CA LEU A 137 -4.14 -13.90 21.34
C LEU A 137 -5.50 -13.23 21.57
N THR A 138 -6.00 -12.43 20.63
CA THR A 138 -7.19 -11.58 20.83
C THR A 138 -8.40 -11.97 19.99
N LEU A 139 -8.24 -12.65 18.84
CA LEU A 139 -9.37 -13.06 18.01
C LEU A 139 -10.12 -14.21 18.67
N THR A 140 -11.42 -13.99 18.84
CA THR A 140 -12.36 -15.04 19.27
C THR A 140 -13.23 -15.47 18.09
N PRO A 141 -13.74 -16.71 18.10
CA PRO A 141 -14.64 -17.19 17.05
C PRO A 141 -15.87 -16.28 16.84
N LYS A 142 -16.36 -15.65 17.92
CA LYS A 142 -17.47 -14.70 17.88
C LYS A 142 -17.13 -13.45 17.07
N LEU A 143 -15.93 -12.87 17.25
CA LEU A 143 -15.48 -11.69 16.50
C LEU A 143 -15.38 -12.00 15.00
N VAL A 144 -14.80 -13.14 14.65
CA VAL A 144 -14.67 -13.58 13.25
C VAL A 144 -16.04 -13.80 12.61
N GLN A 145 -17.00 -14.39 13.34
CA GLN A 145 -18.36 -14.56 12.85
C GLN A 145 -19.09 -13.23 12.66
N MET A 146 -18.93 -12.27 13.59
CA MET A 146 -19.49 -10.93 13.41
C MET A 146 -18.89 -10.21 12.19
N ALA A 147 -17.57 -10.32 11.99
CA ALA A 147 -16.89 -9.77 10.83
C ALA A 147 -17.41 -10.40 9.53
N ARG A 148 -17.58 -11.72 9.48
CA ARG A 148 -18.16 -12.44 8.33
C ARG A 148 -19.60 -11.98 8.05
N ALA A 149 -20.45 -11.96 9.08
CA ALA A 149 -21.83 -11.51 8.95
C ALA A 149 -21.93 -10.04 8.50
N HIS A 150 -20.98 -9.19 8.90
CA HIS A 150 -20.91 -7.81 8.42
C HIS A 150 -20.48 -7.74 6.96
N ALA A 151 -19.44 -8.48 6.57
CA ALA A 151 -18.95 -8.52 5.20
C ALA A 151 -20.02 -9.05 4.22
N GLU A 152 -20.82 -10.03 4.64
CA GLU A 152 -21.91 -10.62 3.85
C GLU A 152 -23.10 -9.66 3.62
N LYS A 153 -23.23 -8.57 4.38
CA LYS A 153 -24.29 -7.55 4.14
C LYS A 153 -24.17 -6.87 2.78
N GLY A 154 -23.05 -7.04 2.06
CA GLY A 154 -22.88 -6.49 0.72
C GLY A 154 -22.94 -4.97 0.68
N LEU A 155 -22.57 -4.29 1.78
CA LEU A 155 -22.47 -2.84 1.82
C LEU A 155 -21.38 -2.42 0.82
N MET A 156 -21.81 -1.84 -0.31
CA MET A 156 -20.92 -1.47 -1.39
C MET A 156 -20.04 -0.28 -0.96
N GLY A 157 -18.78 -0.54 -0.66
CA GLY A 157 -17.72 0.47 -0.69
C GLY A 157 -17.43 0.94 -2.12
N ARG A 158 -16.70 2.06 -2.25
CA ARG A 158 -16.33 2.68 -3.55
C ARG A 158 -15.56 1.73 -4.51
N MET A 159 -14.97 0.64 -3.99
CA MET A 159 -14.05 -0.26 -4.71
C MET A 159 -14.54 -1.72 -4.81
N GLU A 160 -15.78 -2.04 -4.44
CA GLU A 160 -16.25 -3.45 -4.46
C GLU A 160 -16.37 -4.04 -5.87
N GLY A 161 -16.37 -3.21 -6.92
CA GLY A 161 -16.28 -3.66 -8.31
C GLY A 161 -15.03 -4.51 -8.58
N HIS A 162 -13.89 -4.18 -7.97
CA HIS A 162 -12.64 -4.96 -8.04
C HIS A 162 -12.77 -6.35 -7.42
N ALA A 163 -13.51 -6.47 -6.32
CA ALA A 163 -13.69 -7.73 -5.60
C ALA A 163 -14.71 -8.67 -6.26
N ALA A 164 -15.69 -8.11 -6.98
CA ALA A 164 -16.79 -8.83 -7.60
C ALA A 164 -16.46 -9.39 -9.00
N MET A 165 -15.55 -8.75 -9.74
CA MET A 165 -15.11 -9.22 -11.06
C MET A 165 -13.93 -10.20 -10.96
N ASP A 166 -14.21 -11.46 -10.65
CA ASP A 166 -13.22 -12.54 -10.81
C ASP A 166 -13.10 -12.92 -12.30
N MET A 167 -12.29 -12.16 -13.04
CA MET A 167 -11.97 -12.40 -14.45
C MET A 167 -10.79 -13.37 -14.62
N SER A 168 -10.39 -14.08 -13.56
CA SER A 168 -9.26 -15.00 -13.62
C SER A 168 -9.52 -16.15 -14.60
N VAL A 169 -8.51 -16.48 -15.41
CA VAL A 169 -8.66 -17.48 -16.46
C VAL A 169 -8.42 -18.88 -15.89
N SER A 170 -9.43 -19.75 -15.98
CA SER A 170 -9.34 -21.15 -15.56
C SER A 170 -8.84 -22.09 -16.66
N GLY A 171 -7.97 -23.05 -16.32
CA GLY A 171 -7.50 -24.12 -17.22
C GLY A 171 -6.12 -23.86 -17.86
N GLY A 172 -5.34 -24.92 -18.09
CA GLY A 172 -3.99 -24.83 -18.69
C GLY A 172 -2.85 -24.41 -17.74
N SER A 173 -1.63 -24.33 -18.29
CA SER A 173 -0.41 -23.89 -17.58
C SER A 173 -0.38 -22.36 -17.36
N PHE A 174 0.46 -21.87 -16.43
CA PHE A 174 0.65 -20.44 -16.14
C PHE A 174 0.85 -19.61 -17.42
N PHE A 175 1.80 -20.01 -18.26
CA PHE A 175 2.10 -19.32 -19.52
C PHE A 175 0.97 -19.40 -20.54
N SER A 176 0.29 -20.55 -20.62
CA SER A 176 -0.86 -20.72 -21.52
C SER A 176 -2.04 -19.83 -21.15
N ARG A 177 -2.25 -19.58 -19.84
CA ARG A 177 -3.28 -18.65 -19.36
C ARG A 177 -2.92 -17.22 -19.68
N LEU A 178 -1.69 -16.83 -19.36
CA LEU A 178 -1.20 -15.46 -19.50
C LEU A 178 -1.17 -15.00 -20.97
N LEU A 179 -0.68 -15.85 -21.87
CA LEU A 179 -0.56 -15.56 -23.31
C LEU A 179 -1.87 -15.76 -24.08
N SER A 180 -2.96 -16.19 -23.42
CA SER A 180 -4.25 -16.33 -24.08
C SER A 180 -4.92 -14.97 -24.31
N PRO A 181 -5.76 -14.80 -25.34
CA PRO A 181 -6.52 -13.57 -25.56
C PRO A 181 -7.37 -13.17 -24.35
N ARG A 182 -7.90 -14.17 -23.62
CA ARG A 182 -8.66 -13.97 -22.38
C ARG A 182 -7.76 -13.50 -21.24
N GLY A 183 -6.56 -14.05 -21.11
CA GLY A 183 -5.56 -13.64 -20.13
C GLY A 183 -5.11 -12.20 -20.35
N PHE A 184 -4.76 -11.84 -21.59
CA PHE A 184 -4.40 -10.46 -21.93
C PHE A 184 -5.54 -9.47 -21.65
N THR A 185 -6.78 -9.84 -21.96
CA THR A 185 -7.97 -9.02 -21.63
C THR A 185 -8.13 -8.87 -20.12
N ALA A 186 -7.97 -9.94 -19.34
CA ALA A 186 -8.06 -9.89 -17.89
C ALA A 186 -6.97 -8.99 -17.29
N VAL A 187 -5.70 -9.18 -17.67
CA VAL A 187 -4.57 -8.34 -17.21
C VAL A 187 -4.82 -6.87 -17.53
N SER A 188 -5.26 -6.55 -18.74
CA SER A 188 -5.51 -5.17 -19.16
C SER A 188 -6.65 -4.52 -18.36
N ASN A 189 -7.72 -5.27 -18.08
CA ASN A 189 -8.81 -4.77 -17.25
C ASN A 189 -8.34 -4.53 -15.81
N PHE A 190 -7.63 -5.48 -15.20
CA PHE A 190 -7.07 -5.32 -13.86
C PHE A 190 -6.12 -4.12 -13.79
N PHE A 191 -5.23 -3.94 -14.77
CA PHE A 191 -4.34 -2.78 -14.84
C PHE A 191 -5.10 -1.44 -14.85
N VAL A 192 -6.09 -1.30 -15.74
CA VAL A 192 -6.88 -0.07 -15.87
C VAL A 192 -7.70 0.18 -14.60
N MET A 193 -8.22 -0.89 -14.01
CA MET A 193 -9.03 -0.83 -12.80
C MET A 193 -8.18 -0.44 -11.58
N ASP A 194 -6.98 -1.00 -11.43
CA ASP A 194 -6.00 -0.62 -10.41
C ASP A 194 -5.62 0.86 -10.57
N TRP A 195 -5.30 1.31 -11.80
CA TRP A 195 -5.01 2.74 -12.07
C TRP A 195 -6.18 3.66 -11.73
N ALA A 196 -7.39 3.31 -12.19
CA ALA A 196 -8.61 4.09 -11.97
C ALA A 196 -8.98 4.18 -10.48
N SER A 197 -8.50 3.25 -9.65
CA SER A 197 -8.76 3.23 -8.22
C SER A 197 -7.92 4.25 -7.43
N VAL A 198 -6.71 4.58 -7.89
CA VAL A 198 -5.76 5.39 -7.08
C VAL A 198 -5.33 6.70 -7.72
N TRP A 199 -5.68 6.96 -8.98
CA TRP A 199 -5.18 8.16 -9.68
C TRP A 199 -5.54 9.47 -8.96
N VAL A 200 -6.70 9.55 -8.29
CA VAL A 200 -7.11 10.73 -7.52
C VAL A 200 -6.19 10.93 -6.32
N ASP A 201 -5.91 9.87 -5.57
CA ASP A 201 -5.08 9.94 -4.36
C ASP A 201 -3.62 10.23 -4.71
N ILE A 202 -3.11 9.62 -5.78
CA ILE A 202 -1.76 9.91 -6.30
C ILE A 202 -1.68 11.36 -6.75
N ALA A 203 -2.65 11.86 -7.52
CA ALA A 203 -2.67 13.24 -7.97
C ALA A 203 -2.74 14.22 -6.78
N LEU A 204 -3.63 13.96 -5.82
CA LEU A 204 -3.78 14.79 -4.63
C LEU A 204 -2.50 14.79 -3.79
N GLY A 205 -1.92 13.60 -3.54
CA GLY A 205 -0.68 13.44 -2.79
C GLY A 205 0.50 14.18 -3.43
N LEU A 206 0.65 14.07 -4.75
CA LEU A 206 1.70 14.77 -5.50
C LEU A 206 1.51 16.30 -5.49
N LEU A 207 0.28 16.78 -5.61
CA LEU A 207 -0.03 18.21 -5.56
C LEU A 207 0.23 18.78 -4.16
N ILE A 208 -0.19 18.08 -3.12
CA ILE A 208 0.07 18.48 -1.73
C ILE A 208 1.58 18.44 -1.44
N ALA A 209 2.27 17.36 -1.82
CA ALA A 209 3.72 17.23 -1.63
C ALA A 209 4.49 18.33 -2.37
N GLY A 210 4.13 18.62 -3.62
CA GLY A 210 4.76 19.69 -4.40
C GLY A 210 4.48 21.09 -3.84
N ALA A 211 3.27 21.34 -3.36
CA ALA A 211 2.91 22.58 -2.68
C ALA A 211 3.71 22.75 -1.37
N LEU A 212 3.78 21.71 -0.54
CA LEU A 212 4.55 21.73 0.71
C LEU A 212 6.04 21.90 0.43
N ALA A 213 6.59 21.20 -0.54
CA ALA A 213 7.99 21.30 -0.92
C ALA A 213 8.36 22.68 -1.48
N ALA A 214 7.45 23.34 -2.21
CA ALA A 214 7.71 24.64 -2.79
C ALA A 214 7.43 25.81 -1.83
N TRP A 215 6.43 25.70 -0.96
CA TRP A 215 5.91 26.82 -0.18
C TRP A 215 6.32 26.78 1.30
N VAL A 216 6.61 25.60 1.86
CA VAL A 216 6.96 25.47 3.28
C VAL A 216 8.49 25.47 3.45
N PRO A 217 9.06 26.48 4.13
CA PRO A 217 10.51 26.54 4.35
C PRO A 217 10.99 25.39 5.23
N ASN A 218 12.21 24.90 4.98
CA ASN A 218 12.84 23.89 5.83
C ASN A 218 12.98 24.31 7.31
N SER A 219 13.04 25.62 7.60
CA SER A 219 13.06 26.12 8.98
C SER A 219 11.77 25.81 9.74
N PHE A 220 10.62 25.78 9.07
CA PHE A 220 9.35 25.37 9.68
C PHE A 220 9.41 23.90 10.06
N TRP A 221 9.82 23.02 9.14
CA TRP A 221 9.93 21.58 9.39
C TRP A 221 10.94 21.27 10.51
N ASN A 222 12.10 21.92 10.51
CA ASN A 222 13.11 21.75 11.55
C ASN A 222 12.61 22.19 12.94
N ALA A 223 11.77 23.23 13.01
CA ALA A 223 11.16 23.68 14.25
C ALA A 223 10.03 22.75 14.69
N PHE A 224 9.23 22.25 13.73
CA PHE A 224 8.11 21.36 13.99
C PHE A 224 8.56 19.99 14.50
N PHE A 225 9.58 19.39 13.88
CA PHE A 225 10.12 18.07 14.25
C PHE A 225 11.28 18.11 15.24
N PHE A 226 11.46 19.25 15.93
CA PHE A 226 12.52 19.48 16.91
C PHE A 226 13.89 18.92 16.48
N SER A 227 14.26 19.09 15.20
CA SER A 227 15.43 18.44 14.57
C SER A 227 16.75 18.81 15.25
N ASN A 228 16.76 19.91 16.02
CA ASN A 228 17.89 20.38 16.82
C ASN A 228 18.14 19.56 18.11
N ASN A 229 17.22 18.69 18.53
CA ASN A 229 17.35 17.84 19.72
C ASN A 229 17.23 16.35 19.36
N PRO A 230 18.36 15.65 19.15
CA PRO A 230 18.40 14.27 18.67
C PRO A 230 17.68 13.26 19.59
N THR A 231 17.51 13.57 20.87
CA THR A 231 16.80 12.72 21.83
C THR A 231 15.28 12.86 21.73
N ILE A 232 14.77 14.08 21.52
CA ILE A 232 13.32 14.32 21.40
C ILE A 232 12.82 13.85 20.03
N ALA A 233 13.57 14.14 18.95
CA ALA A 233 13.21 13.74 17.59
C ALA A 233 13.10 12.22 17.38
N LYS A 234 13.74 11.41 18.23
CA LYS A 234 13.62 9.94 18.23
C LYS A 234 12.29 9.41 18.78
N ILE A 235 11.59 10.22 19.58
CA ILE A 235 10.31 9.85 20.21
C ILE A 235 9.17 10.56 19.49
N GLU A 236 9.34 11.84 19.19
CA GLU A 236 8.33 12.68 18.56
C GLU A 236 8.08 12.28 17.11
N GLY A 237 9.14 12.06 16.32
CA GLY A 237 9.02 11.63 14.92
C GLY A 237 8.13 10.38 14.75
N PRO A 238 8.39 9.26 15.46
CA PRO A 238 7.58 8.04 15.38
C PRO A 238 6.12 8.18 15.86
N LEU A 239 5.79 9.21 16.63
CA LEU A 239 4.43 9.48 17.11
C LEU A 239 3.68 10.45 16.18
N VAL A 240 4.36 11.49 15.70
CA VAL A 240 3.78 12.51 14.83
C VAL A 240 3.66 12.00 13.39
N GLY A 241 4.61 11.17 12.92
CA GLY A 241 4.57 10.57 11.59
C GLY A 241 3.23 9.89 11.28
N PRO A 242 2.75 8.95 12.11
CA PRO A 242 1.46 8.31 11.88
C PRO A 242 0.27 9.28 11.91
N LEU A 243 0.30 10.30 12.77
CA LEU A 243 -0.76 11.31 12.81
C LEU A 243 -0.81 12.12 11.52
N VAL A 244 0.35 12.54 10.99
CA VAL A 244 0.43 13.26 9.72
C VAL A 244 -0.06 12.37 8.57
N ALA A 245 0.26 11.08 8.57
CA ALA A 245 -0.20 10.12 7.56
C ALA A 245 -1.73 9.94 7.58
N VAL A 246 -2.35 9.89 8.77
CA VAL A 246 -3.81 9.85 8.90
C VAL A 246 -4.47 11.08 8.28
N PHE A 247 -3.85 12.26 8.40
CA PHE A 247 -4.37 13.48 7.80
C PHE A 247 -4.01 13.67 6.32
N SER A 248 -2.98 12.99 5.81
CA SER A 248 -2.58 13.12 4.41
C SER A 248 -3.50 12.34 3.45
N PHE A 249 -4.21 11.32 3.94
CA PHE A 249 -5.15 10.49 3.14
C PHE A 249 -4.55 9.97 1.82
N VAL A 250 -3.26 9.66 1.80
CA VAL A 250 -2.59 9.14 0.59
C VAL A 250 -2.20 7.69 0.78
N CYS A 251 -2.46 6.84 -0.22
CA CYS A 251 -2.07 5.44 -0.22
C CYS A 251 -0.55 5.24 -0.04
N SER A 252 -0.12 4.02 0.31
CA SER A 252 1.28 3.63 0.56
C SER A 252 2.28 4.28 -0.41
N VAL A 253 2.04 4.09 -1.71
CA VAL A 253 2.92 4.59 -2.78
C VAL A 253 2.89 6.11 -2.87
N GLY A 254 1.71 6.74 -2.72
CA GLY A 254 1.60 8.19 -2.77
C GLY A 254 2.11 8.90 -1.52
N ASN A 255 2.22 8.21 -0.39
CA ASN A 255 2.89 8.74 0.81
C ASN A 255 4.41 8.84 0.62
N VAL A 256 5.04 8.03 -0.23
CA VAL A 256 6.51 8.08 -0.41
C VAL A 256 7.04 9.43 -0.89
N PRO A 257 6.43 10.11 -1.89
CA PRO A 257 6.68 11.51 -2.20
C PRO A 257 6.74 12.42 -0.97
N LEU A 258 5.69 12.39 -0.16
CA LEU A 258 5.55 13.24 1.00
C LEU A 258 6.58 12.87 2.06
N ALA A 259 6.84 11.57 2.26
CA ALA A 259 7.89 11.05 3.11
C ALA A 259 9.27 11.58 2.71
N ALA A 260 9.58 11.64 1.41
CA ALA A 260 10.82 12.19 0.90
C ALA A 260 10.94 13.70 1.13
N VAL A 261 9.84 14.45 1.03
CA VAL A 261 9.81 15.89 1.38
C VAL A 261 10.04 16.09 2.87
N LEU A 262 9.36 15.32 3.72
CA LEU A 262 9.54 15.37 5.18
C LEU A 262 10.96 14.99 5.59
N TRP A 263 11.55 13.98 4.94
CA TRP A 263 12.94 13.56 5.12
C TRP A 263 13.92 14.70 4.81
N ARG A 264 13.75 15.37 3.68
CA ARG A 264 14.54 16.57 3.34
C ARG A 264 14.30 17.73 4.32
N GLY A 265 13.10 17.78 4.91
CA GLY A 265 12.71 18.73 5.95
C GLY A 265 13.29 18.44 7.34
N GLY A 266 14.04 17.34 7.53
CA GLY A 266 14.76 17.06 8.77
C GLY A 266 14.02 16.19 9.79
N ILE A 267 12.93 15.51 9.40
CA ILE A 267 12.29 14.49 10.26
C ILE A 267 13.27 13.32 10.53
N SER A 268 13.15 12.68 11.69
CA SER A 268 13.99 11.52 12.02
C SER A 268 13.69 10.32 11.14
N PHE A 269 14.69 9.44 10.96
CA PHE A 269 14.54 8.19 10.18
C PHE A 269 13.35 7.36 10.64
N GLY A 270 13.20 7.17 11.97
CA GLY A 270 12.06 6.46 12.55
C GLY A 270 10.72 7.17 12.30
N GLY A 271 10.72 8.51 12.25
CA GLY A 271 9.54 9.29 11.88
C GLY A 271 9.10 9.05 10.44
N VAL A 272 10.02 9.09 9.47
CA VAL A 272 9.71 8.77 8.07
C VAL A 272 9.15 7.34 7.96
N VAL A 273 9.82 6.37 8.57
CA VAL A 273 9.42 4.96 8.50
C VAL A 273 8.04 4.77 9.13
N SER A 274 7.77 5.37 10.30
CA SER A 274 6.45 5.32 10.93
C SER A 274 5.35 6.00 10.10
N PHE A 275 5.69 7.07 9.38
CA PHE A 275 4.78 7.77 8.49
C PHE A 275 4.40 6.90 7.29
N ILE A 276 5.38 6.17 6.72
CA ILE A 276 5.12 5.23 5.61
C ILE A 276 4.19 4.10 6.08
N PHE A 277 4.48 3.44 7.21
CA PHE A 277 3.67 2.35 7.76
C PHE A 277 2.25 2.73 8.22
N ALA A 278 1.97 4.02 8.38
CA ALA A 278 0.66 4.51 8.81
C ALA A 278 -0.34 4.65 7.66
N ASP A 279 0.09 4.37 6.43
CA ASP A 279 -0.72 4.26 5.22
C ASP A 279 -1.89 3.24 5.30
N LEU A 280 -1.86 2.33 6.26
CA LEU A 280 -2.93 1.36 6.53
C LEU A 280 -4.07 1.91 7.38
N ILE A 281 -3.90 3.09 8.01
CA ILE A 281 -4.91 3.73 8.88
C ILE A 281 -5.87 4.61 8.04
N ILE A 282 -5.75 4.59 6.72
CA ILE A 282 -6.58 5.39 5.81
C ILE A 282 -8.01 4.84 5.83
N LEU A 283 -8.94 5.70 6.26
CA LEU A 283 -10.39 5.48 6.32
C LEU A 283 -11.08 5.71 4.97
#